data_AF-A0AA39QEQ2-F1
#
_entry.id   AF-A0AA39QEQ2-F1
#
_cell.length_a   1.000
_cell.length_b   1.000
_cell.length_c   1.000
_cell.angle_alpha   90.00
_cell.angle_beta   90.00
_cell.angle_gamma   90.00
#
_symmetry.space_group_name_H-M   'P 1'
#
loop_
_entity.id
_entity.type
_entity.pdbx_description
1 polymer ?
#
loop_
_entity_poly.entity_id
_entity_poly.type
_entity_poly.pdbx_seq_one_letter_code
_entity_poly.pdbx_strand_id
1 'polypeptide(L)' 'VITRWTAHYLAFKHLLELQSTLKPLVAEDEMLPQKEKKIATGDANAPCCANKMIGIVNDPLFWKSLARYVLPHSLMNLC' A
#
# COMPACT_ATOMS: atom_id res chain seq x y z
N VAL A 1 -14.83 -17.58 -13.49
CA VAL A 1 -13.89 -16.67 -14.17
C VAL A 1 -13.78 -15.39 -13.35
N ILE A 2 -12.61 -15.08 -12.79
CA ILE A 2 -12.38 -13.76 -12.19
C ILE A 2 -12.50 -12.75 -13.33
N THR A 3 -13.54 -11.91 -13.30
CA THR A 3 -13.66 -10.84 -14.28
C THR A 3 -12.59 -9.78 -13.97
N ARG A 4 -12.23 -8.96 -14.97
CA ARG A 4 -11.28 -7.85 -14.79
C ARG A 4 -11.64 -6.99 -13.55
N TRP A 5 -12.92 -6.74 -13.31
CA TRP A 5 -13.42 -5.96 -12.17
C TRP A 5 -13.23 -6.67 -10.83
N THR A 6 -13.45 -7.99 -10.77
CA THR A 6 -13.25 -8.79 -9.55
C THR A 6 -11.76 -8.86 -9.17
N ALA A 7 -10.86 -8.92 -10.16
CA ALA A 7 -9.41 -8.89 -9.92
C ALA A 7 -8.97 -7.55 -9.31
N HIS A 8 -9.43 -6.42 -9.88
CA HIS A 8 -9.12 -5.08 -9.36
C HIS A 8 -9.67 -4.87 -7.95
N TYR A 9 -10.91 -5.31 -7.70
CA TYR A 9 -11.51 -5.24 -6.38
C TYR A 9 -10.71 -6.01 -5.33
N LEU A 10 -10.37 -7.28 -5.60
CA LEU A 10 -9.59 -8.12 -4.68
C LEU A 10 -8.19 -7.54 -4.43
N ALA A 11 -7.54 -7.02 -5.47
CA ALA A 11 -6.24 -6.37 -5.33
C ALA A 11 -6.32 -5.14 -4.41
N PHE A 12 -7.32 -4.27 -4.59
CA PHE A 12 -7.50 -3.11 -3.71
C PHE A 12 -7.90 -3.50 -2.29
N LYS A 13 -8.74 -4.53 -2.13
CA LYS A 13 -9.10 -5.05 -0.80
C LYS A 13 -7.87 -5.55 -0.05
N HIS A 14 -7.07 -6.42 -0.66
CA HIS A 14 -5.84 -6.92 -0.03
C HIS A 14 -4.84 -5.80 0.24
N LEU A 15 -4.77 -4.79 -0.63
CA LEU A 15 -3.91 -3.64 -0.42
C LEU A 15 -4.34 -2.80 0.81
N LEU A 16 -5.64 -2.64 1.05
CA LEU A 16 -6.15 -2.00 2.28
C LEU A 16 -5.81 -2.80 3.53
N GLU A 17 -5.94 -4.13 3.46
CA GLU A 17 -5.58 -5.01 4.58
C GLU A 17 -4.09 -4.87 4.92
N LEU A 18 -3.23 -4.80 3.90
CA LEU A 18 -1.79 -4.59 4.04
C LEU A 18 -1.40 -3.21 4.60
N GLN A 19 -2.25 -2.19 4.51
CA GLN A 19 -1.96 -0.86 5.04
C GLN A 19 -1.54 -0.91 6.51
N SER A 20 -2.22 -1.74 7.31
CA SER A 20 -1.97 -1.94 8.74
C SER A 20 -0.57 -2.48 9.04
N THR A 21 0.01 -3.22 8.09
CA THR A 21 1.35 -3.81 8.19
C THR A 21 2.42 -2.91 7.58
N LEU A 22 2.12 -2.27 6.44
CA LEU A 22 3.07 -1.43 5.71
C LEU A 22 3.41 -0.14 6.45
N LYS A 23 2.43 0.50 7.09
CA LYS A 23 2.66 1.77 7.80
C LYS A 23 3.65 1.64 8.97
N PRO A 24 3.48 0.70 9.91
CA PRO A 24 4.46 0.50 10.98
C PRO A 24 5.83 0.12 10.44
N LEU A 25 5.89 -0.76 9.44
CA LEU A 25 7.15 -1.21 8.85
C LEU A 25 7.94 -0.06 8.21
N VAL A 26 7.28 0.85 7.50
CA VAL A 26 7.91 2.06 6.95
C VAL A 26 8.35 3.00 8.06
N ALA A 27 7.51 3.22 9.08
CA ALA A 27 7.85 4.10 10.19
C ALA A 27 9.06 3.59 10.99
N GLU A 28 9.12 2.28 11.26
CA GLU A 28 10.25 1.64 11.94
C GLU A 28 11.56 1.80 11.14
N ASP A 29 11.52 1.58 9.82
CA ASP A 29 12.71 1.75 8.96
C ASP A 29 13.15 3.21 8.84
N GLU A 30 12.21 4.17 8.81
CA GLU A 30 12.52 5.60 8.78
C GLU A 30 13.25 6.08 10.04
N MET A 31 12.99 5.44 11.19
CA MET A 31 13.66 5.74 12.46
C MET A 31 15.10 5.18 12.53
N LEU A 32 15.48 4.25 11.65
CA LEU A 32 16.82 3.67 11.64
C LEU A 32 17.85 4.61 10.99
N PRO A 33 19.11 4.57 11.44
CA PRO A 33 20.23 5.20 10.73
C PRO A 33 20.29 4.71 9.28
N GLN A 34 20.75 5.56 8.36
CA GLN A 34 20.78 5.25 6.92
C GLN A 34 21.51 3.94 6.57
N LYS A 35 22.51 3.54 7.39
CA LYS A 35 23.28 2.29 7.21
C LYS A 35 22.51 1.03 7.64
N GLU A 36 21.44 1.18 8.42
CA GLU A 36 20.63 0.10 8.99
C GLU A 36 19.25 0.01 8.33
N LYS A 37 18.84 1.01 7.55
CA LYS A 37 17.65 0.96 6.71
C LYS A 37 17.70 -0.24 5.78
N LYS A 38 16.55 -0.87 5.58
CA LYS A 38 16.38 -2.08 4.77
C LYS A 38 15.49 -1.83 3.56
N ILE A 39 14.61 -0.82 3.60
CA ILE A 39 13.62 -0.59 2.54
C ILE A 39 14.24 0.10 1.32
N ALA A 40 14.95 1.21 1.52
CA ALA A 40 15.58 1.98 0.43
C ALA A 40 17.06 1.64 0.28
N THR A 41 17.37 0.36 0.00
CA THR A 41 18.74 -0.16 -0.14
C THR A 41 19.03 -0.71 -1.54
N GLY A 42 20.31 -0.86 -1.90
CA GLY A 42 20.75 -1.46 -3.17
C GLY A 42 21.22 -0.45 -4.22
N ASP A 43 21.19 -0.86 -5.49
CA ASP A 43 21.63 -0.08 -6.65
C ASP A 43 20.77 1.20 -6.83
N ALA A 44 21.29 2.24 -7.48
CA ALA A 44 20.74 3.59 -7.55
C ALA A 44 19.25 3.68 -7.98
N ASN A 45 18.73 2.70 -8.73
CA ASN A 45 17.33 2.64 -9.13
C ASN A 45 16.39 2.13 -8.01
N ALA A 46 16.87 1.23 -7.15
CA ALA A 46 16.11 0.65 -6.05
C ALA A 46 15.62 1.68 -5.01
N PRO A 47 16.45 2.62 -4.48
CA PRO A 47 16.00 3.61 -3.53
C PRO A 47 15.03 4.61 -4.16
N CYS A 48 15.15 4.92 -5.46
CA CYS A 48 14.19 5.77 -6.16
C CYS A 48 12.78 5.15 -6.15
N CYS A 49 12.67 3.86 -6.49
CA CYS A 49 11.41 3.12 -6.43
C CYS A 49 10.90 2.99 -4.99
N ALA A 50 11.77 2.64 -4.04
CA ALA A 50 11.41 2.49 -2.63
C ALA A 50 10.88 3.80 -2.04
N ASN A 51 11.56 4.93 -2.27
CA ASN A 51 11.13 6.24 -1.78
C ASN A 51 9.79 6.67 -2.38
N LYS A 52 9.52 6.36 -3.65
CA LYS A 52 8.20 6.58 -4.25
C LYS A 52 7.12 5.76 -3.54
N MET A 53 7.39 4.49 -3.24
CA MET A 53 6.44 3.63 -2.54
C MET A 53 6.21 4.07 -1.09
N ILE A 54 7.27 4.46 -0.38
CA ILE A 54 7.18 5.06 0.96
C ILE A 54 6.27 6.31 0.91
N GLY A 55 6.46 7.18 -0.08
CA GLY A 55 5.60 8.35 -0.29
C GLY A 55 4.12 7.99 -0.46
N ILE A 56 3.81 6.93 -1.21
CA ILE A 56 2.43 6.43 -1.37
C ILE A 56 1.90 5.84 -0.06
N VAL A 57 2.69 5.06 0.66
CA VAL A 57 2.30 4.44 1.94
C VAL A 57 2.00 5.51 2.99
N ASN A 58 2.75 6.61 2.98
CA ASN A 58 2.56 7.73 3.89
C ASN A 58 1.47 8.72 3.45
N ASP A 59 0.96 8.65 2.22
CA ASP A 59 -0.11 9.52 1.73
C ASP A 59 -1.51 9.09 2.24
N PRO A 60 -2.15 9.86 3.15
CA PRO A 60 -3.49 9.53 3.63
C PRO A 60 -4.57 9.64 2.55
N LEU A 61 -4.38 10.50 1.53
CA LEU A 61 -5.35 10.69 0.45
C LEU A 61 -5.40 9.49 -0.50
N PHE A 62 -4.25 8.86 -0.75
CA PHE A 62 -4.17 7.61 -1.49
C PHE A 62 -5.07 6.53 -0.85
N TRP A 63 -4.87 6.24 0.44
CA TRP A 63 -5.63 5.23 1.16
C TRP A 63 -7.13 5.54 1.24
N LYS A 64 -7.48 6.80 1.52
CA LYS A 64 -8.88 7.25 1.53
C LYS A 64 -9.54 7.09 0.16
N SER A 65 -8.80 7.34 -0.92
CA SER A 65 -9.30 7.16 -2.28
C SER A 65 -9.49 5.70 -2.63
N LEU A 66 -8.57 4.83 -2.20
CA LEU A 66 -8.65 3.40 -2.44
C LEU A 66 -9.81 2.75 -1.66
N ALA A 67 -10.02 3.15 -0.40
CA ALA A 67 -11.17 2.72 0.40
C ALA A 67 -12.52 3.04 -0.27
N ARG A 68 -12.64 4.16 -0.98
CA ARG A 68 -13.86 4.52 -1.71
C ARG A 68 -14.20 3.58 -2.86
N TYR A 69 -13.24 2.86 -3.43
CA TYR A 69 -13.52 1.85 -4.47
C TYR A 69 -13.97 0.51 -3.89
N VAL A 70 -13.54 0.17 -2.68
CA VAL A 70 -13.80 -1.13 -2.04
C VAL A 70 -15.08 -1.12 -1.19
N LEU A 71 -15.32 -0.05 -0.44
CA LEU A 71 -16.46 0.09 0.47
C LEU A 71 -17.86 0.01 -0.18
N PRO A 72 -18.16 0.69 -1.31
CA PRO A 72 -19.50 0.67 -1.89
C PRO A 72 -19.89 -0.70 -2.45
N HIS A 73 -18.93 -1.51 -2.88
CA HIS A 73 -19.21 -2.86 -3.40
C HIS A 73 -19.43 -3.89 -2.28
N SER A 74 -18.85 -3.68 -1.09
CA SER A 74 -19.06 -4.58 0.05
C SER A 74 -20.50 -4.53 0.57
N LEU A 75 -21.23 -3.43 0.36
CA LEU A 75 -22.64 -3.29 0.72
C LEU A 75 -23.59 -3.95 -0.30
N MET A 76 -23.13 -4.18 -1.53
CA MET A 76 -23.91 -4.81 -2.60
C MET A 76 -23.93 -6.34 -2.55
N ASN A 77 -22.94 -6.96 -1.89
CA ASN A 77 -22.87 -8.43 -1.70
C ASN A 77 -23.59 -8.92 -0.43
N LEU A 78 -24.30 -8.05 0.27
CA LEU A 78 -25.07 -8.35 1.50
C LEU A 78 -26.61 -8.26 1.30
N CYS A 79 -27.06 -8.08 0.06
CA CYS A 79 -28.46 -8.26 -0.37
C CYS A 79 -28.54 -9.46 -1.33
#